data_AF-A0AA97M5Q5-F1
#
_entry.id   AF-A0AA97M5Q5-F1
#
_cell.length_a   1.000
_cell.length_b   1.000
_cell.length_c   1.000
_cell.angle_alpha   90.00
_cell.angle_beta   90.00
_cell.angle_gamma   90.00
#
_symmetry.space_group_name_H-M   'P 1'
#
loop_
_entity.id
_entity.type
_entity.pdbx_description
1 polymer ?
#
loop_
_entity_poly.entity_id
_entity_poly.type
_entity_poly.pdbx_seq_one_letter_code
_entity_poly.pdbx_strand_id
1 'polypeptide(L)'
;MKYVHVEPLQDQYGYHLDPQNYLQVLPQLSGDLPPGAAAFAADPDHYNFRGYRCVKDLELGKATLVDDQGQITLEFILTPNEWKHESGLCIRYSDVQSFRTDAEESDGTLPRLGALQLDEVLPHPSGTSHEISFTCGSILVVAADLVATWE
;
A
#
# COMPACT_ATOMS: atom_id res chain seq x y z
N MET A 1 6.84 -7.10 5.61
CA MET A 1 6.89 -7.48 4.19
C MET A 1 7.79 -8.70 4.00
N LYS A 2 7.48 -9.56 3.03
CA LYS A 2 8.15 -10.84 2.79
C LYS A 2 9.16 -10.81 1.64
N TYR A 3 8.84 -10.12 0.56
CA TYR A 3 9.63 -10.02 -0.67
C TYR A 3 10.00 -8.58 -1.02
N VAL A 4 9.15 -7.61 -0.68
CA VAL A 4 9.49 -6.18 -0.79
C VAL A 4 10.42 -5.77 0.34
N HIS A 5 11.51 -5.08 -0.01
CA HIS A 5 12.45 -4.53 0.95
C HIS A 5 12.33 -3.00 1.03
N VAL A 6 12.15 -2.51 2.25
CA VAL A 6 12.20 -1.09 2.61
C VAL A 6 13.10 -0.97 3.83
N GLU A 7 14.25 -0.31 3.67
CA GLU A 7 15.23 -0.15 4.75
C GLU A 7 15.78 1.27 4.76
N PRO A 8 15.96 1.91 5.93
CA PRO A 8 16.61 3.21 5.99
C PRO A 8 18.07 3.09 5.51
N LEU A 9 18.55 4.08 4.76
CA LEU A 9 19.95 4.14 4.36
C LEU A 9 20.83 4.39 5.58
N GLN A 10 21.86 3.57 5.77
CA GLN A 10 22.85 3.83 6.82
C GLN A 10 23.60 5.12 6.50
N ASP A 11 23.68 6.01 7.49
CA ASP A 11 24.43 7.27 7.46
C ASP A 11 23.95 8.32 6.43
N GLN A 12 22.75 8.15 5.85
CA GLN A 12 22.18 9.09 4.87
C GLN A 12 20.68 9.27 5.09
N TYR A 13 20.15 10.41 4.62
CA TYR A 13 18.71 10.60 4.57
C TYR A 13 18.11 9.82 3.40
N GLY A 14 17.15 8.94 3.68
CA GLY A 14 16.40 8.20 2.67
C GLY A 14 16.29 6.70 2.96
N TYR A 15 15.71 5.97 2.01
CA TYR A 15 15.45 4.53 2.11
C TYR A 15 15.99 3.79 0.89
N HIS A 16 16.52 2.60 1.12
CA HIS A 16 16.67 1.57 0.10
C HIS A 16 15.30 0.92 -0.14
N LEU A 17 14.81 1.02 -1.38
CA LEU A 17 13.51 0.53 -1.81
C LEU A 17 13.71 -0.48 -2.94
N ASP A 18 13.39 -1.75 -2.67
CA ASP A 18 13.61 -2.83 -3.62
C ASP A 18 12.39 -3.77 -3.72
N PRO A 19 11.59 -3.64 -4.80
CA PRO A 19 10.49 -4.55 -5.10
C PRO A 19 10.90 -5.73 -6.00
N GLN A 20 12.18 -5.89 -6.38
CA GLN A 20 12.57 -6.82 -7.45
C GLN A 20 12.25 -8.28 -7.11
N ASN A 21 12.49 -8.72 -5.88
CA ASN A 21 12.15 -10.07 -5.45
C ASN A 21 10.63 -10.30 -5.51
N TYR A 22 9.84 -9.29 -5.13
CA TYR A 22 8.39 -9.36 -5.20
C TYR A 22 7.91 -9.45 -6.67
N LEU A 23 8.44 -8.60 -7.55
CA LEU A 23 8.11 -8.62 -8.98
C LEU A 23 8.45 -9.96 -9.67
N GLN A 24 9.50 -10.66 -9.21
CA GLN A 24 9.86 -11.98 -9.74
C GLN A 24 8.83 -13.07 -9.37
N VAL A 25 8.25 -12.99 -8.17
CA VAL A 25 7.28 -13.98 -7.68
C VAL A 25 5.83 -13.60 -7.97
N LEU A 26 5.57 -12.32 -8.25
CA LEU A 26 4.24 -11.77 -8.47
C LEU A 26 3.43 -12.53 -9.54
N PRO A 27 4.00 -12.99 -10.68
CA PRO A 27 3.24 -13.78 -11.65
C PRO A 27 2.68 -15.08 -11.07
N GLN A 28 3.39 -15.71 -10.11
CA GLN A 28 2.89 -16.91 -9.43
C GLN A 28 1.84 -16.52 -8.38
N LEU A 29 2.10 -15.49 -7.58
CA LEU A 29 1.17 -15.03 -6.53
C LEU A 29 -0.16 -14.53 -7.11
N SER A 30 -0.14 -13.88 -8.27
CA SER A 30 -1.32 -13.32 -8.93
C SER A 30 -2.37 -14.37 -9.27
N GLY A 31 -1.96 -15.64 -9.48
CA GLY A 31 -2.89 -16.75 -9.69
C GLY A 31 -3.71 -17.13 -8.46
N ASP A 32 -3.21 -16.79 -7.27
CA ASP A 32 -3.83 -17.07 -5.97
C ASP A 32 -4.47 -15.82 -5.33
N LEU A 33 -4.29 -14.64 -5.95
CA LEU A 33 -4.87 -13.38 -5.49
C LEU A 33 -6.33 -13.23 -5.99
N PRO A 34 -7.20 -12.57 -5.20
CA PRO A 34 -8.47 -12.05 -5.69
C PRO A 34 -8.26 -11.11 -6.91
N PRO A 35 -9.24 -11.01 -7.83
CA PRO A 35 -9.06 -10.29 -9.09
C PRO A 35 -8.63 -8.83 -8.95
N GLY A 36 -9.20 -8.11 -7.98
CA GLY A 36 -8.89 -6.70 -7.78
C GLY A 36 -7.49 -6.50 -7.17
N ALA A 37 -7.13 -7.30 -6.18
CA ALA A 37 -5.79 -7.35 -5.60
C ALA A 37 -4.72 -7.71 -6.63
N ALA A 38 -4.99 -8.70 -7.50
CA ALA A 38 -4.10 -9.09 -8.60
C ALA A 38 -3.91 -7.95 -9.61
N ALA A 39 -5.01 -7.31 -10.02
CA ALA A 39 -4.97 -6.20 -10.97
C ALA A 39 -4.19 -5.00 -10.42
N PHE A 40 -4.36 -4.68 -9.14
CA PHE A 40 -3.63 -3.62 -8.47
C PHE A 40 -2.13 -3.94 -8.39
N ALA A 41 -1.77 -5.09 -7.82
CA ALA A 41 -0.36 -5.44 -7.61
C ALA A 41 0.43 -5.61 -8.92
N ALA A 42 -0.23 -6.09 -9.99
CA ALA A 42 0.38 -6.34 -11.29
C ALA A 42 0.30 -5.15 -12.26
N ASP A 43 -0.21 -4.00 -11.84
CA ASP A 43 -0.18 -2.80 -12.68
C ASP A 43 1.29 -2.44 -13.00
N PRO A 44 1.66 -2.31 -14.29
CA PRO A 44 3.05 -2.08 -14.69
C PRO A 44 3.63 -0.76 -14.17
N ASP A 45 2.79 0.22 -13.82
CA ASP A 45 3.24 1.50 -13.27
C ASP A 45 3.41 1.49 -11.74
N HIS A 46 2.87 0.49 -11.04
CA HIS A 46 2.80 0.42 -9.58
C HIS A 46 4.18 0.57 -8.90
N TYR A 47 5.19 -0.16 -9.42
CA TYR A 47 6.57 -0.10 -8.96
C TYR A 47 7.50 0.64 -9.94
N ASN A 48 6.94 1.35 -10.92
CA ASN A 48 7.70 2.18 -11.84
C ASN A 48 8.01 3.52 -11.17
N PHE A 49 9.15 3.66 -10.49
CA PHE A 49 9.51 4.89 -9.74
C PHE A 49 9.56 6.18 -10.57
N ARG A 50 9.53 6.07 -11.91
CA ARG A 50 9.48 7.20 -12.83
C ARG A 50 8.08 7.49 -13.39
N GLY A 51 7.11 6.61 -13.13
CA GLY A 51 5.73 6.73 -13.58
C GLY A 51 4.89 7.57 -12.62
N TYR A 52 3.84 8.17 -13.17
CA TYR A 52 2.86 8.99 -12.42
C TYR A 52 1.89 8.15 -11.57
N ARG A 53 1.81 6.84 -11.84
CA ARG A 53 0.94 5.87 -11.14
C ARG A 53 1.73 4.89 -10.27
N CYS A 54 2.85 5.36 -9.73
CA CYS A 54 3.62 4.63 -8.74
C CYS A 54 3.13 4.97 -7.34
N VAL A 55 2.99 3.98 -6.45
CA VAL A 55 2.48 4.24 -5.08
C VAL A 55 3.45 5.04 -4.20
N LYS A 56 4.75 4.96 -4.49
CA LYS A 56 5.80 5.62 -3.69
C LYS A 56 5.56 7.13 -3.67
N ASP A 57 5.73 7.74 -2.50
CA ASP A 57 5.56 9.17 -2.19
C ASP A 57 4.11 9.65 -2.09
N LEU A 58 3.10 8.77 -2.23
CA LEU A 58 1.74 9.12 -1.85
C LEU A 58 1.64 9.28 -0.32
N GLU A 59 0.71 10.12 0.14
CA GLU A 59 0.46 10.32 1.58
C GLU A 59 -0.93 9.83 1.97
N LEU A 60 -1.08 9.25 3.17
CA LEU A 60 -2.40 8.86 3.65
C LEU A 60 -3.19 10.10 4.09
N GLY A 61 -4.13 10.53 3.25
CA GLY A 61 -5.01 11.66 3.54
C GLY A 61 -6.22 11.28 4.39
N LYS A 62 -6.86 10.14 4.09
CA LYS A 62 -8.06 9.67 4.81
C LYS A 62 -8.16 8.15 4.83
N ALA A 63 -8.63 7.62 5.96
CA ALA A 63 -9.10 6.24 6.07
C ALA A 63 -10.55 6.24 6.59
N THR A 64 -11.46 5.55 5.91
CA THR A 64 -12.87 5.43 6.30
C THR A 64 -13.23 3.97 6.44
N LEU A 65 -13.59 3.54 7.66
CA LEU A 65 -14.10 2.21 7.93
C LEU A 65 -15.62 2.27 8.14
N VAL A 66 -16.35 1.44 7.41
CA VAL A 66 -17.81 1.34 7.50
C VAL A 66 -18.19 -0.11 7.76
N ASP A 67 -18.96 -0.34 8.82
CA ASP A 67 -19.64 -1.60 9.10
C ASP A 67 -21.10 -1.43 8.71
N ASP A 68 -21.52 -2.08 7.63
CA ASP A 68 -22.91 -2.06 7.15
C ASP A 68 -23.37 -3.48 6.82
N GLN A 69 -24.53 -3.86 7.37
CA GLN A 69 -25.16 -5.17 7.16
C GLN A 69 -24.24 -6.39 7.34
N GLY A 70 -23.27 -6.28 8.27
CA GLY A 70 -22.32 -7.37 8.56
C GLY A 70 -21.18 -7.47 7.55
N GLN A 71 -20.94 -6.44 6.75
CA GLN A 71 -19.76 -6.30 5.90
C GLN A 71 -18.97 -5.06 6.32
N ILE A 72 -17.68 -5.26 6.58
CA ILE A 72 -16.76 -4.17 6.86
C ILE A 72 -16.09 -3.75 5.56
N THR A 73 -16.21 -2.48 5.20
CA THR A 73 -15.47 -1.87 4.10
C THR A 73 -14.45 -0.88 4.65
N LEU A 74 -13.32 -0.76 3.97
CA LEU A 74 -12.28 0.22 4.29
C LEU A 74 -11.92 0.98 3.03
N GLU A 75 -11.91 2.30 3.10
CA GLU A 75 -11.48 3.17 2.00
C GLU A 75 -10.27 3.99 2.44
N PHE A 76 -9.19 3.90 1.69
CA PHE A 76 -8.05 4.79 1.79
C PHE A 76 -8.08 5.81 0.66
N ILE A 77 -7.90 7.08 1.02
CA ILE A 77 -7.59 8.16 0.09
C ILE A 77 -6.12 8.53 0.29
N LEU A 78 -5.30 8.16 -0.69
CA LEU A 78 -3.89 8.48 -0.76
C LEU A 78 -3.72 9.74 -1.62
N THR A 79 -3.24 10.82 -1.04
CA THR A 79 -3.10 12.12 -1.71
C THR A 79 -1.83 12.18 -2.55
N PRO A 80 -1.86 12.84 -3.71
CA PRO A 80 -0.68 13.01 -4.54
C PRO A 80 0.37 13.88 -3.85
N ASN A 81 1.62 13.52 -4.02
CA ASN A 81 2.72 14.45 -3.81
C ASN A 81 2.83 15.41 -5.00
N GLU A 82 2.82 16.72 -4.74
CA GLU A 82 2.81 17.82 -5.72
C GLU A 82 3.93 17.77 -6.78
N TRP A 83 4.99 17.00 -6.53
CA TRP A 83 6.16 16.92 -7.42
C TRP A 83 6.15 15.72 -8.35
N LYS A 84 5.37 14.66 -8.04
CA LYS A 84 5.49 13.36 -8.69
C LYS A 84 4.18 12.83 -9.27
N HIS A 85 3.05 13.14 -8.66
CA HIS A 85 1.77 12.54 -9.02
C HIS A 85 0.82 13.59 -9.58
N GLU A 86 0.14 13.26 -10.68
CA GLU A 86 -0.91 14.08 -11.27
C GLU A 86 -2.28 13.86 -10.58
N SER A 87 -2.43 12.71 -9.92
CA SER A 87 -3.68 12.18 -9.35
C SER A 87 -3.41 11.46 -8.03
N GLY A 88 -4.39 11.44 -7.13
CA GLY A 88 -4.37 10.60 -5.94
C GLY A 88 -4.72 9.15 -6.24
N LEU A 89 -4.72 8.30 -5.21
CA LEU A 89 -5.11 6.90 -5.31
C LEU A 89 -6.16 6.59 -4.24
N CYS A 90 -7.33 6.11 -4.69
CA CYS A 90 -8.37 5.58 -3.84
C CYS A 90 -8.26 4.05 -3.81
N ILE A 91 -8.13 3.45 -2.62
CA ILE A 91 -8.14 1.99 -2.44
C ILE A 91 -9.34 1.62 -1.58
N ARG A 92 -10.24 0.79 -2.12
CA ARG A 92 -11.42 0.28 -1.42
C ARG A 92 -11.27 -1.22 -1.17
N TYR A 93 -11.25 -1.61 0.09
CA TYR A 93 -11.21 -3.00 0.52
C TYR A 93 -12.62 -3.50 0.82
N SER A 94 -12.95 -4.70 0.36
CA SER A 94 -14.22 -5.38 0.65
C SER A 94 -14.05 -6.46 1.71
N ASP A 95 -15.01 -6.53 2.62
CA ASP A 95 -15.08 -7.54 3.70
C ASP A 95 -13.77 -7.65 4.49
N VAL A 96 -13.41 -6.54 5.13
CA VAL A 96 -12.17 -6.37 5.90
C VAL A 96 -12.22 -7.19 7.17
N GLN A 97 -11.26 -8.10 7.32
CA GLN A 97 -11.11 -8.98 8.47
C GLN A 97 -10.11 -8.44 9.50
N SER A 98 -9.14 -7.65 9.04
CA SER A 98 -8.17 -7.00 9.92
C SER A 98 -7.67 -5.69 9.34
N PHE A 99 -7.56 -4.67 10.18
CA PHE A 99 -6.89 -3.41 9.87
C PHE A 99 -6.01 -3.03 11.06
N ARG A 100 -4.71 -2.88 10.81
CA ARG A 100 -3.71 -2.54 11.83
C ARG A 100 -2.86 -1.40 11.32
N THR A 101 -2.52 -0.49 12.23
CA THR A 101 -1.58 0.60 11.98
C THR A 101 -0.51 0.52 13.05
N ASP A 102 0.74 0.47 12.61
CA ASP A 102 1.90 0.60 13.47
C ASP A 102 2.58 1.91 13.10
N ALA A 103 2.59 2.88 14.02
CA ALA A 103 3.14 4.20 13.77
C ALA A 103 4.22 4.48 14.81
N GLU A 104 5.38 4.92 14.34
CA GLU A 104 6.48 5.35 15.19
C GLU A 104 6.12 6.66 15.91
N GLU A 105 6.83 6.96 16.99
CA GLU A 105 6.66 8.24 17.68
C GLU A 105 7.05 9.39 16.75
N SER A 106 6.11 10.31 16.52
CA SER A 106 6.37 11.49 15.71
C SER A 106 7.27 12.45 16.48
N ASP A 107 8.33 12.93 15.83
CA ASP A 107 9.14 14.06 16.29
C ASP A 107 8.48 15.43 16.02
N GLY A 108 7.26 15.42 15.44
CA GLY A 108 6.49 16.60 15.08
C GLY A 108 6.86 17.23 13.74
N THR A 109 7.83 16.68 13.00
CA THR A 109 8.30 17.24 11.71
C THR A 109 7.60 16.62 10.50
N LEU A 110 7.17 15.37 10.61
CA LEU A 110 6.47 14.63 9.56
C LEU A 110 5.03 14.28 9.96
N PRO A 111 4.12 14.11 8.98
CA PRO A 111 2.86 13.41 9.21
C PRO A 111 3.10 12.08 9.92
N ARG A 112 2.14 11.61 10.73
CA ARG A 112 2.38 10.48 11.66
C ARG A 112 2.89 9.20 11.01
N LEU A 113 2.46 8.89 9.79
CA LEU A 113 3.03 7.78 9.01
C LEU A 113 4.08 8.27 8.01
N GLY A 114 4.08 9.55 7.63
CA GLY A 114 4.88 10.09 6.54
C GLY A 114 4.39 9.61 5.17
N ALA A 115 5.29 9.60 4.19
CA ALA A 115 4.99 9.20 2.82
C ALA A 115 5.16 7.69 2.61
N LEU A 116 4.30 7.12 1.75
CA LEU A 116 4.34 5.71 1.35
C LEU A 116 5.69 5.41 0.69
N GLN A 117 6.41 4.42 1.21
CA GLN A 117 7.68 3.96 0.66
C GLN A 117 7.43 2.90 -0.42
N LEU A 118 6.89 1.75 -0.02
CA LEU A 118 6.40 0.68 -0.89
C LEU A 118 5.25 -0.04 -0.18
N ASP A 119 4.56 -0.91 -0.92
CA ASP A 119 3.57 -1.84 -0.42
C ASP A 119 3.84 -3.27 -0.93
N GLU A 120 3.15 -4.25 -0.35
CA GLU A 120 3.18 -5.65 -0.74
C GLU A 120 1.80 -6.28 -0.60
N VAL A 121 1.35 -7.00 -1.64
CA VAL A 121 0.06 -7.69 -1.67
C VAL A 121 0.30 -9.20 -1.77
N LEU A 122 -0.17 -9.95 -0.79
CA LEU A 122 0.01 -11.42 -0.73
C LEU A 122 -1.33 -12.15 -0.63
N PRO A 123 -1.44 -13.36 -1.19
CA PRO A 123 -2.58 -14.24 -0.93
C PRO A 123 -2.75 -14.50 0.57
N HIS A 124 -3.99 -14.48 1.02
CA HIS A 124 -4.36 -14.77 2.41
C HIS A 124 -5.56 -15.73 2.43
N PRO A 125 -5.73 -16.62 3.44
CA PRO A 125 -6.89 -17.51 3.52
C PRO A 125 -8.27 -16.81 3.45
N SER A 126 -8.31 -15.52 3.77
CA SER A 126 -9.51 -14.68 3.71
C SER A 126 -9.58 -13.80 2.46
N GLY A 127 -8.72 -14.00 1.46
CA GLY A 127 -8.60 -13.16 0.26
C GLY A 127 -7.17 -12.68 0.07
N THR A 128 -6.89 -11.45 0.50
CA THR A 128 -5.59 -10.81 0.37
C THR A 128 -5.12 -10.21 1.69
N SER A 129 -3.80 -10.13 1.87
CA SER A 129 -3.14 -9.25 2.83
C SER A 129 -2.38 -8.17 2.09
N HIS A 130 -2.61 -6.91 2.44
CA HIS A 130 -1.94 -5.75 1.89
C HIS A 130 -1.17 -5.04 3.01
N GLU A 131 0.15 -5.09 2.94
CA GLU A 131 1.05 -4.38 3.84
C GLU A 131 1.59 -3.13 3.13
N ILE A 132 1.47 -1.97 3.76
CA ILE A 132 1.92 -0.68 3.22
C ILE A 132 2.96 -0.11 4.18
N SER A 133 4.17 0.10 3.70
CA SER A 133 5.24 0.75 4.45
C SER A 133 5.24 2.24 4.16
N PHE A 134 5.31 3.03 5.21
CA PHE A 134 5.51 4.47 5.16
C PHE A 134 6.83 4.83 5.84
N THR A 135 7.24 6.10 5.73
CA THR A 135 8.46 6.62 6.36
C THR A 135 8.51 6.34 7.87
N CYS A 136 7.40 6.53 8.58
CA CYS A 136 7.32 6.48 10.05
C CYS A 136 6.35 5.41 10.55
N GLY A 137 6.16 4.32 9.78
CA GLY A 137 5.27 3.25 10.19
C GLY A 137 4.79 2.36 9.06
N SER A 138 3.76 1.56 9.36
CA SER A 138 3.13 0.67 8.41
C SER A 138 1.63 0.53 8.67
N ILE A 139 0.92 0.10 7.62
CA ILE A 139 -0.46 -0.36 7.70
C ILE A 139 -0.51 -1.79 7.18
N LEU A 140 -1.29 -2.64 7.85
CA LEU A 140 -1.64 -3.97 7.37
C LEU A 140 -3.16 -4.10 7.27
N VAL A 141 -3.65 -4.48 6.10
CA VAL A 141 -5.06 -4.80 5.84
C VAL A 141 -5.18 -6.25 5.41
N VAL A 142 -6.15 -6.97 5.98
CA VAL A 142 -6.59 -8.27 5.48
C VAL A 142 -8.05 -8.13 5.05
N ALA A 143 -8.35 -8.48 3.80
CA ALA A 143 -9.67 -8.28 3.20
C ALA A 143 -9.97 -9.36 2.16
N ALA A 144 -11.24 -9.49 1.76
CA ALA A 144 -11.65 -10.42 0.71
C ALA A 144 -11.09 -10.03 -0.67
N ASP A 145 -11.07 -8.72 -0.98
CA ASP A 145 -10.49 -8.15 -2.20
C ASP A 145 -10.27 -6.64 -1.98
N LEU A 146 -9.66 -5.98 -2.97
CA LEU A 146 -9.54 -4.53 -3.06
C LEU A 146 -9.80 -4.03 -4.48
N VAL A 147 -10.22 -2.79 -4.61
CA VAL A 147 -10.28 -2.05 -5.89
C VAL A 147 -9.51 -0.76 -5.73
N ALA A 148 -8.59 -0.50 -6.64
CA ALA A 148 -7.77 0.71 -6.67
C ALA A 148 -8.17 1.59 -7.86
N THR A 149 -8.24 2.89 -7.66
CA THR A 149 -8.56 3.87 -8.72
C THR A 149 -7.73 5.13 -8.54
N TRP A 150 -7.02 5.52 -9.60
CA TRP A 150 -6.31 6.80 -9.64
C TRP A 150 -7.29 7.93 -10.00
N GLU A 151 -7.32 9.01 -9.21
CA GLU A 151 -8.29 10.12 -9.30
C GLU A 151 -7.61 11.49 -9.45
#